data_AF-A0AAC9LGH7-F1
#
_entry.id   AF-A0AAC9LGH7-F1
#
_cell.length_a   1.000
_cell.length_b   1.000
_cell.length_c   1.000
_cell.angle_alpha   90.00
_cell.angle_beta   90.00
_cell.angle_gamma   90.00
#
_symmetry.space_group_name_H-M   'P 1'
#
loop_
_entity.id
_entity.type
_entity.pdbx_description
1 polymer ?
#
loop_
_entity_poly.entity_id
_entity_poly.type
_entity_poly.pdbx_seq_one_letter_code
_entity_poly.pdbx_strand_id
1 'polypeptide(L)'
;MRTTSSRLRRSVAGAALALLLAAVPAEVPGAATAFATTPRESAPTGIGEPREPAAHQDIREGDVTPLAANPISREEIMARGRTWVDAGVPYSMSRWHEGYRTDCSGFVSLAWNTGASYTTRTIYQVSHEITKDELLPGDALNWRHWQGDGQIGHIRLFGGWLDDARSRYWVYEQTPPRATYNEYTWSQTQATYQPIRFDFVAEGPPPAQNLREFTTTGSSVAAATSRDGRVEAFVSDAAGVHHRWQTAPADGRPGGGAWSDWVNTGGPANARLAFSRAPDGRLEQFALTPDGLHHRFQTNLDGAWSGWSVLGPGGTDLATAVARDGRVEVFVAHGGGIRHRWQTSPADGRPGGGAWSEWVETGGPAGAQVIVDAAPDGRLEQFATTSNGTRHRYQMTVEGAWSGWSDFGPGGHDIVTSTALDGRLEVFVADAGGVRHRWQTSPADGRPGGGAWSDWVETGGPGAARLTVALAPGGRLEQFATTSAGVRHRYQTDLNGTWSPWSDFGSGGSDLVATVNVDGRIEVFLAATEGVLGRWHTIPADGTPGGGAWSEWATFRGGAGA
;
A
#
# COMPACT_ATOMS: atom_id res chain seq x y z
N MET A 1 -64.65 -19.02 -12.63
CA MET A 1 -65.26 -19.39 -13.94
C MET A 1 -64.66 -18.44 -14.99
N ARG A 2 -64.06 -18.93 -16.09
CA ARG A 2 -64.67 -19.14 -17.43
C ARG A 2 -65.44 -17.91 -17.97
N THR A 3 -65.29 -17.41 -19.20
CA THR A 3 -64.36 -17.61 -20.36
C THR A 3 -64.70 -16.50 -21.40
N THR A 4 -63.81 -15.95 -22.23
CA THR A 4 -63.27 -16.47 -23.53
C THR A 4 -62.27 -15.42 -24.10
N SER A 5 -61.11 -15.77 -24.67
CA SER A 5 -60.81 -16.02 -26.11
C SER A 5 -61.01 -14.79 -27.05
N SER A 6 -60.18 -14.49 -28.06
CA SER A 6 -58.88 -15.01 -28.55
C SER A 6 -58.19 -13.87 -29.38
N ARG A 7 -57.13 -13.97 -30.22
CA ARG A 7 -56.44 -15.07 -30.96
C ARG A 7 -55.02 -14.61 -31.40
N LEU A 8 -54.27 -15.43 -32.15
CA LEU A 8 -52.87 -15.17 -32.58
C LEU A 8 -52.77 -14.43 -33.93
N ARG A 9 -51.61 -13.77 -34.18
CA ARG A 9 -50.79 -13.97 -35.39
C ARG A 9 -49.30 -13.67 -35.13
N ARG A 10 -48.41 -14.41 -35.80
CA ARG A 10 -46.94 -14.16 -35.87
C ARG A 10 -46.60 -13.49 -37.21
N SER A 11 -45.49 -12.76 -37.28
CA SER A 11 -44.80 -12.40 -38.52
C SER A 11 -43.30 -12.20 -38.22
N VAL A 12 -42.42 -12.52 -39.17
CA VAL A 12 -40.95 -12.44 -39.01
C VAL A 12 -40.32 -11.86 -40.28
N ALA A 13 -39.68 -10.70 -40.16
CA ALA A 13 -38.70 -10.09 -41.06
C ALA A 13 -38.19 -8.81 -40.36
N GLY A 14 -36.99 -8.28 -40.61
CA GLY A 14 -35.90 -8.82 -41.44
C GLY A 14 -35.05 -7.69 -42.05
N ALA A 15 -33.83 -7.49 -41.50
CA ALA A 15 -32.72 -6.67 -42.02
C ALA A 15 -32.96 -5.18 -42.36
N ALA A 16 -32.19 -4.29 -41.73
CA ALA A 16 -31.15 -3.48 -42.38
C ALA A 16 -30.52 -2.49 -41.37
N LEU A 17 -29.18 -2.47 -41.27
CA LEU A 17 -28.45 -1.43 -40.53
C LEU A 17 -27.53 -0.72 -41.53
N ALA A 18 -27.73 0.58 -41.74
CA ALA A 18 -26.91 1.39 -42.64
C ALA A 18 -25.96 2.27 -41.83
N LEU A 19 -24.66 2.13 -42.06
CA LEU A 19 -23.66 3.10 -41.60
C LEU A 19 -23.63 4.29 -42.58
N LEU A 20 -23.70 5.51 -42.06
CA LEU A 20 -23.24 6.69 -42.80
C LEU A 20 -21.83 7.04 -42.33
N LEU A 21 -20.88 7.05 -43.27
CA LEU A 21 -19.65 7.81 -43.12
C LEU A 21 -19.94 9.26 -43.49
N ALA A 22 -19.52 10.21 -42.66
CA ALA A 22 -19.45 11.62 -43.00
C ALA A 22 -17.99 11.98 -43.32
N ALA A 23 -17.74 12.45 -44.55
CA ALA A 23 -16.43 12.96 -44.96
C ALA A 23 -16.38 14.49 -44.83
N VAL A 24 -15.19 15.03 -44.58
CA VAL A 24 -14.91 16.48 -44.53
C VAL A 24 -13.66 16.76 -45.38
N PRO A 25 -13.65 17.79 -46.26
CA PRO A 25 -12.57 18.03 -47.23
C PRO A 25 -11.39 18.84 -46.65
N ALA A 26 -10.40 19.14 -47.50
CA ALA A 26 -9.07 19.61 -47.12
C ALA A 26 -8.71 21.05 -47.55
N GLU A 27 -7.55 21.51 -47.04
CA GLU A 27 -6.68 22.61 -47.51
C GLU A 27 -7.15 24.07 -47.50
N VAL A 28 -6.36 24.91 -46.78
CA VAL A 28 -5.67 26.11 -47.32
C VAL A 28 -4.41 26.41 -46.46
N PRO A 29 -3.41 27.20 -46.92
CA PRO A 29 -2.01 26.97 -46.51
C PRO A 29 -1.29 28.13 -45.78
N GLY A 30 -0.12 27.80 -45.21
CA GLY A 30 1.11 28.59 -45.39
C GLY A 30 1.41 29.73 -44.40
N ALA A 31 2.33 29.47 -43.46
CA ALA A 31 3.21 30.49 -42.88
C ALA A 31 4.56 29.87 -42.55
N ALA A 32 5.64 30.31 -43.20
CA ALA A 32 6.99 29.81 -42.96
C ALA A 32 7.85 30.88 -42.28
N THR A 33 8.60 30.47 -41.26
CA THR A 33 9.83 31.18 -40.83
C THR A 33 10.97 30.16 -40.86
N ALA A 34 12.12 30.58 -41.38
CA ALA A 34 13.22 29.68 -41.71
C ALA A 34 14.42 29.92 -40.78
N PHE A 35 15.12 28.84 -40.46
CA PHE A 35 16.54 28.89 -40.10
C PHE A 35 17.35 27.99 -41.04
N ALA A 36 18.62 28.36 -41.23
CA ALA A 36 19.35 28.06 -42.45
C ALA A 36 19.93 26.63 -42.51
N THR A 37 20.07 26.16 -43.74
CA THR A 37 20.62 24.87 -44.15
C THR A 37 22.08 24.65 -43.75
N THR A 38 22.39 23.42 -43.35
CA THR A 38 23.65 22.73 -43.73
C THR A 38 23.33 21.55 -44.65
N PRO A 39 24.26 21.08 -45.52
CA PRO A 39 23.90 20.24 -46.67
C PRO A 39 23.48 18.81 -46.31
N ARG A 40 22.65 18.21 -47.18
CA ARG A 40 22.45 16.76 -47.23
C ARG A 40 23.64 16.11 -47.93
N GLU A 41 24.26 15.13 -47.30
CA GLU A 41 24.96 14.05 -48.01
C GLU A 41 24.01 12.83 -48.16
N SER A 42 24.27 11.97 -49.13
CA SER A 42 23.27 11.00 -49.63
C SER A 42 23.00 9.83 -48.67
N ALA A 43 21.72 9.55 -48.42
CA ALA A 43 21.30 8.41 -47.60
C ALA A 43 21.53 7.06 -48.32
N PRO A 44 22.15 6.07 -47.66
CA PRO A 44 22.05 4.67 -48.09
C PRO A 44 20.67 4.11 -47.70
N THR A 45 20.05 3.36 -48.61
CA THR A 45 18.76 2.70 -48.37
C THR A 45 18.90 1.54 -47.39
N GLY A 46 18.27 1.63 -46.22
CA GLY A 46 18.29 0.54 -45.24
C GLY A 46 17.53 0.87 -43.95
N ILE A 47 16.20 0.81 -43.98
CA ILE A 47 15.40 0.73 -42.75
C ILE A 47 15.55 -0.67 -42.14
N GLY A 48 16.62 -0.85 -41.37
CA GLY A 48 16.74 -2.00 -40.49
C GLY A 48 15.65 -1.97 -39.41
N GLU A 49 15.14 -3.15 -39.06
CA GLU A 49 14.26 -3.31 -37.90
C GLU A 49 14.96 -2.85 -36.60
N PRO A 50 14.22 -2.54 -35.52
CA PRO A 50 14.81 -2.29 -34.21
C PRO A 50 15.64 -3.48 -33.75
N ARG A 51 16.96 -3.39 -33.97
CA ARG A 51 17.90 -4.47 -33.66
C ARG A 51 18.03 -4.57 -32.16
N GLU A 52 17.77 -5.77 -31.61
CA GLU A 52 17.96 -6.03 -30.18
C GLU A 52 19.37 -5.62 -29.71
N PRO A 53 19.51 -5.21 -28.43
CA PRO A 53 20.82 -4.99 -27.84
C PRO A 53 21.70 -6.24 -28.02
N ALA A 54 23.00 -6.02 -28.22
CA ALA A 54 23.94 -7.13 -28.38
C ALA A 54 23.87 -8.06 -27.16
N ALA A 55 23.80 -9.37 -27.41
CA ALA A 55 23.75 -10.39 -26.36
C ALA A 55 24.82 -10.13 -25.29
N HIS A 56 24.39 -10.05 -24.03
CA HIS A 56 25.31 -10.07 -22.91
C HIS A 56 26.08 -11.41 -22.91
N GLN A 57 27.28 -11.44 -22.33
CA GLN A 57 28.09 -12.66 -22.38
C GLN A 57 27.51 -13.75 -21.45
N ASP A 58 27.58 -15.00 -21.91
CA ASP A 58 27.33 -16.18 -21.07
C ASP A 58 28.49 -16.36 -20.09
N ILE A 59 28.21 -16.25 -18.79
CA ILE A 59 29.23 -16.39 -17.74
C ILE A 59 29.51 -17.86 -17.44
N ARG A 60 30.79 -18.25 -17.55
CA ARG A 60 31.28 -19.63 -17.41
C ARG A 60 31.80 -19.91 -16.01
N GLU A 61 31.79 -21.20 -15.65
CA GLU A 61 32.25 -21.72 -14.36
C GLU A 61 33.80 -21.61 -14.29
N GLY A 62 34.28 -20.43 -13.91
CA GLY A 62 35.70 -20.05 -13.88
C GLY A 62 35.99 -18.58 -14.22
N ASP A 63 35.03 -17.83 -14.77
CA ASP A 63 35.18 -16.39 -15.02
C ASP A 63 35.11 -15.61 -13.68
N VAL A 64 36.04 -14.67 -13.46
CA VAL A 64 36.28 -14.00 -12.17
C VAL A 64 36.03 -12.48 -12.18
N THR A 65 35.17 -12.01 -13.06
CA THR A 65 34.67 -10.62 -13.05
C THR A 65 33.15 -10.60 -13.01
N PRO A 66 32.55 -10.40 -11.82
CA PRO A 66 31.23 -9.80 -11.74
C PRO A 66 31.31 -8.46 -12.46
N LEU A 67 30.63 -8.33 -13.60
CA LEU A 67 30.29 -7.02 -14.12
C LEU A 67 29.47 -6.31 -13.04
N ALA A 68 29.75 -5.03 -12.78
CA ALA A 68 29.18 -4.31 -11.65
C ALA A 68 27.65 -4.25 -11.76
N ALA A 69 26.98 -5.18 -11.09
CA ALA A 69 25.54 -5.33 -11.15
C ALA A 69 24.91 -4.19 -10.34
N ASN A 70 23.99 -3.46 -10.96
CA ASN A 70 23.40 -2.28 -10.33
C ASN A 70 22.43 -2.73 -9.22
N PRO A 71 22.50 -2.12 -8.02
CA PRO A 71 21.53 -2.39 -6.96
C PRO A 71 20.09 -2.20 -7.45
N ILE A 72 19.26 -3.23 -7.28
CA ILE A 72 17.90 -3.31 -7.86
C ILE A 72 16.85 -3.65 -6.80
N SER A 73 15.68 -3.02 -6.84
CA SER A 73 14.61 -3.28 -5.86
C SER A 73 13.83 -4.56 -6.20
N ARG A 74 13.20 -5.15 -5.17
CA ARG A 74 12.35 -6.36 -5.33
C ARG A 74 11.16 -6.15 -6.28
N GLU A 75 10.57 -4.96 -6.30
CA GLU A 75 9.50 -4.61 -7.23
C GLU A 75 10.00 -4.43 -8.67
N GLU A 76 11.19 -3.84 -8.90
CA GLU A 76 11.77 -3.78 -10.23
C GLU A 76 12.11 -5.19 -10.73
N ILE A 77 12.64 -6.07 -9.87
CA ILE A 77 12.84 -7.50 -10.21
C ILE A 77 11.53 -8.15 -10.66
N MET A 78 10.45 -7.97 -9.89
CA MET A 78 9.15 -8.57 -10.20
C MET A 78 8.47 -7.93 -11.41
N ALA A 79 8.63 -6.62 -11.64
CA ALA A 79 8.13 -5.91 -12.80
C ALA A 79 8.82 -6.36 -14.10
N ARG A 80 10.15 -6.50 -14.08
CA ARG A 80 10.94 -7.04 -15.20
C ARG A 80 10.55 -8.49 -15.51
N GLY A 81 10.44 -9.32 -14.46
CA GLY A 81 9.94 -10.69 -14.57
C GLY A 81 8.54 -10.75 -15.19
N ARG A 82 7.65 -9.84 -14.79
CA ARG A 82 6.30 -9.72 -15.34
C ARG A 82 6.29 -9.28 -16.80
N THR A 83 6.99 -8.22 -17.19
CA THR A 83 6.98 -7.71 -18.59
C THR A 83 7.40 -8.81 -19.57
N TRP A 84 8.39 -9.63 -19.20
CA TRP A 84 8.85 -10.78 -19.99
C TRP A 84 7.82 -11.92 -20.07
N VAL A 85 7.02 -12.13 -19.02
CA VAL A 85 5.89 -13.09 -19.01
C VAL A 85 4.70 -12.58 -19.80
N ASP A 86 4.32 -11.31 -19.65
CA ASP A 86 3.22 -10.66 -20.36
C ASP A 86 3.54 -10.54 -21.88
N ALA A 87 4.82 -10.40 -22.25
CA ALA A 87 5.30 -10.53 -23.64
C ALA A 87 5.30 -11.97 -24.19
N GLY A 88 5.17 -12.99 -23.33
CA GLY A 88 5.04 -14.39 -23.72
C GLY A 88 6.29 -15.00 -24.37
N VAL A 89 7.49 -14.59 -23.93
CA VAL A 89 8.78 -14.87 -24.56
C VAL A 89 9.02 -16.39 -24.78
N PRO A 90 9.28 -16.85 -26.02
CA PRO A 90 9.47 -18.27 -26.33
C PRO A 90 10.72 -18.89 -25.70
N TYR A 91 10.60 -20.11 -25.18
CA TYR A 91 11.69 -20.83 -24.53
C TYR A 91 12.79 -21.25 -25.53
N SER A 92 14.05 -20.94 -25.23
CA SER A 92 15.20 -21.45 -25.96
C SER A 92 16.51 -21.34 -25.18
N MET A 93 17.30 -22.42 -25.20
CA MET A 93 18.67 -22.44 -24.68
C MET A 93 19.68 -21.67 -25.57
N SER A 94 19.26 -21.14 -26.72
CA SER A 94 20.17 -20.52 -27.72
C SER A 94 19.64 -19.25 -28.39
N ARG A 95 18.44 -18.79 -28.04
CA ARG A 95 17.94 -17.46 -28.41
C ARG A 95 18.17 -16.48 -27.27
N TRP A 96 18.14 -15.22 -27.64
CA TRP A 96 18.32 -14.08 -26.76
C TRP A 96 17.10 -13.17 -26.87
N HIS A 97 16.85 -12.39 -25.82
CA HIS A 97 15.89 -11.30 -25.79
C HIS A 97 16.35 -10.28 -24.75
N GLU A 98 16.25 -8.97 -25.06
CA GLU A 98 16.81 -7.87 -24.25
C GLU A 98 18.28 -8.08 -23.79
N GLY A 99 19.05 -8.87 -24.53
CA GLY A 99 20.44 -9.20 -24.21
C GLY A 99 20.66 -10.42 -23.31
N TYR A 100 19.61 -11.10 -22.84
CA TYR A 100 19.69 -12.32 -21.99
C TYR A 100 19.16 -13.57 -22.71
N ARG A 101 19.59 -14.79 -22.35
CA ARG A 101 19.09 -16.02 -22.98
C ARG A 101 17.60 -16.27 -22.67
N THR A 102 16.84 -16.85 -23.60
CA THR A 102 15.42 -17.16 -23.37
C THR A 102 15.17 -18.51 -22.68
N ASP A 103 16.04 -18.88 -21.74
CA ASP A 103 15.86 -20.03 -20.83
C ASP A 103 15.60 -19.57 -19.38
N CYS A 104 15.38 -20.53 -18.49
CA CYS A 104 15.07 -20.28 -17.08
C CYS A 104 16.09 -19.40 -16.35
N SER A 105 17.38 -19.60 -16.61
CA SER A 105 18.46 -18.85 -15.97
C SER A 105 18.76 -17.52 -16.65
N GLY A 106 18.59 -17.39 -17.96
CA GLY A 106 18.63 -16.09 -18.64
C GLY A 106 17.46 -15.18 -18.23
N PHE A 107 16.26 -15.75 -18.04
CA PHE A 107 15.10 -15.04 -17.50
C PHE A 107 15.35 -14.46 -16.09
N VAL A 108 15.88 -15.24 -15.16
CA VAL A 108 16.21 -14.73 -13.81
C VAL A 108 17.37 -13.72 -13.87
N SER A 109 18.33 -13.91 -14.77
CA SER A 109 19.42 -12.93 -15.01
C SER A 109 18.89 -11.57 -15.49
N LEU A 110 17.85 -11.57 -16.34
CA LEU A 110 17.14 -10.36 -16.76
C LEU A 110 16.35 -9.74 -15.60
N ALA A 111 15.58 -10.53 -14.86
CA ALA A 111 14.78 -10.04 -13.74
C ALA A 111 15.66 -9.33 -12.70
N TRP A 112 16.80 -9.93 -12.35
CA TRP A 112 17.82 -9.33 -11.47
C TRP A 112 18.71 -8.26 -12.13
N ASN A 113 18.49 -7.94 -13.41
CA ASN A 113 19.23 -6.94 -14.19
C ASN A 113 20.77 -7.07 -14.08
N THR A 114 21.24 -8.31 -14.11
CA THR A 114 22.63 -8.67 -13.74
C THR A 114 23.70 -8.23 -14.74
N GLY A 115 23.31 -7.71 -15.92
CA GLY A 115 24.23 -7.27 -16.98
C GLY A 115 24.98 -8.39 -17.70
N ALA A 116 24.72 -9.65 -17.36
CA ALA A 116 25.31 -10.85 -17.95
C ALA A 116 24.32 -12.03 -17.91
N SER A 117 24.40 -12.98 -18.84
CA SER A 117 23.49 -14.13 -18.82
C SER A 117 24.11 -15.29 -18.06
N TYR A 118 23.59 -15.60 -16.87
CA TYR A 118 24.10 -16.67 -16.02
C TYR A 118 23.49 -18.04 -16.36
N THR A 119 23.94 -19.06 -15.65
CA THR A 119 23.37 -20.42 -15.67
C THR A 119 22.94 -20.81 -14.25
N THR A 120 22.16 -21.87 -14.09
CA THR A 120 21.80 -22.43 -12.76
C THR A 120 23.00 -22.87 -11.91
N ARG A 121 24.22 -22.88 -12.47
CA ARG A 121 25.49 -23.06 -11.77
C ARG A 121 26.21 -21.74 -11.48
N THR A 122 26.34 -20.86 -12.47
CA THR A 122 27.10 -19.60 -12.35
C THR A 122 26.33 -18.47 -11.68
N ILE A 123 25.01 -18.58 -11.51
CA ILE A 123 24.18 -17.60 -10.81
C ILE A 123 24.70 -17.28 -9.38
N TYR A 124 25.30 -18.26 -8.71
CA TYR A 124 25.96 -18.13 -7.40
C TYR A 124 27.19 -17.20 -7.36
N GLN A 125 27.63 -16.65 -8.50
CA GLN A 125 28.63 -15.58 -8.52
C GLN A 125 28.03 -14.20 -8.15
N VAL A 126 26.70 -14.10 -8.12
CA VAL A 126 25.93 -12.90 -7.77
C VAL A 126 24.75 -13.23 -6.85
N SER A 127 24.74 -14.39 -6.18
CA SER A 127 23.67 -14.77 -5.26
C SER A 127 24.12 -15.76 -4.18
N HIS A 128 23.66 -15.54 -2.95
CA HIS A 128 23.83 -16.45 -1.81
C HIS A 128 22.61 -17.36 -1.59
N GLU A 129 22.78 -18.42 -0.81
CA GLU A 129 21.69 -19.30 -0.35
C GLU A 129 20.96 -18.67 0.84
N ILE A 130 19.63 -18.83 0.86
CA ILE A 130 18.76 -18.42 1.98
C ILE A 130 17.91 -19.59 2.46
N THR A 131 17.26 -19.45 3.62
CA THR A 131 16.31 -20.45 4.13
C THR A 131 14.91 -20.28 3.50
N LYS A 132 14.02 -21.24 3.75
CA LYS A 132 12.59 -21.12 3.41
C LYS A 132 11.98 -19.84 4.00
N ASP A 133 12.28 -19.55 5.26
CA ASP A 133 11.53 -18.53 6.01
C ASP A 133 12.00 -17.09 5.72
N GLU A 134 13.14 -16.95 5.06
CA GLU A 134 13.64 -15.71 4.49
C GLU A 134 13.07 -15.39 3.11
N LEU A 135 12.41 -16.33 2.40
CA LEU A 135 11.93 -16.12 1.02
C LEU A 135 10.97 -14.94 0.90
N LEU A 136 11.36 -13.97 0.07
CA LEU A 136 10.64 -12.76 -0.29
C LEU A 136 10.47 -12.67 -1.82
N PRO A 137 9.46 -11.95 -2.32
CA PRO A 137 9.29 -11.70 -3.75
C PRO A 137 10.59 -11.16 -4.38
N GLY A 138 10.93 -11.67 -5.56
CA GLY A 138 12.16 -11.36 -6.28
C GLY A 138 13.39 -12.18 -5.88
N ASP A 139 13.33 -12.99 -4.82
CA ASP A 139 14.30 -14.09 -4.62
C ASP A 139 14.08 -15.19 -5.69
N ALA A 140 14.93 -16.20 -5.74
CA ALA A 140 14.78 -17.31 -6.68
C ALA A 140 14.87 -18.69 -6.00
N LEU A 141 14.27 -19.68 -6.66
CA LEU A 141 14.37 -21.10 -6.31
C LEU A 141 15.21 -21.79 -7.39
N ASN A 142 16.40 -22.25 -7.03
CA ASN A 142 17.39 -22.82 -7.95
C ASN A 142 17.60 -24.32 -7.71
N TRP A 143 17.34 -25.13 -8.72
CA TRP A 143 17.73 -26.54 -8.77
C TRP A 143 19.07 -26.67 -9.50
N ARG A 144 20.17 -26.57 -8.74
CA ARG A 144 21.54 -26.72 -9.26
C ARG A 144 21.84 -28.17 -9.63
N HIS A 145 21.46 -28.59 -10.84
CA HIS A 145 21.77 -29.96 -11.29
C HIS A 145 23.24 -30.14 -11.71
N TRP A 146 23.91 -31.10 -11.07
CA TRP A 146 25.35 -31.36 -11.19
C TRP A 146 25.69 -32.71 -11.84
N GLN A 147 24.80 -33.69 -11.79
CA GLN A 147 25.12 -35.07 -12.16
C GLN A 147 25.09 -35.29 -13.67
N GLY A 148 25.93 -36.20 -14.17
CA GLY A 148 26.11 -36.49 -15.60
C GLY A 148 25.03 -37.40 -16.21
N ASP A 149 23.78 -37.31 -15.75
CA ASP A 149 22.67 -38.17 -16.17
C ASP A 149 21.83 -37.62 -17.35
N GLY A 150 22.08 -36.35 -17.73
CA GLY A 150 21.37 -35.65 -18.81
C GLY A 150 20.30 -34.66 -18.33
N GLN A 151 20.02 -34.56 -17.02
CA GLN A 151 19.09 -33.56 -16.50
C GLN A 151 19.71 -32.16 -16.48
N ILE A 152 18.95 -31.18 -16.98
CA ILE A 152 19.31 -29.75 -16.96
C ILE A 152 18.67 -29.12 -15.73
N GLY A 153 19.48 -28.43 -14.91
CA GLY A 153 18.98 -27.73 -13.72
C GLY A 153 18.09 -26.55 -14.07
N HIS A 154 17.12 -26.24 -13.21
CA HIS A 154 16.08 -25.24 -13.46
C HIS A 154 16.05 -24.17 -12.37
N ILE A 155 15.66 -22.94 -12.72
CA ILE A 155 15.52 -21.84 -11.77
C ILE A 155 14.22 -21.07 -12.01
N ARG A 156 13.60 -20.60 -10.92
CA ARG A 156 12.31 -19.92 -10.89
C ARG A 156 12.42 -18.64 -10.09
N LEU A 157 11.80 -17.56 -10.55
CA LEU A 157 11.68 -16.33 -9.77
C LEU A 157 10.52 -16.50 -8.78
N PHE A 158 10.79 -16.38 -7.49
CA PHE A 158 9.78 -16.52 -6.43
C PHE A 158 8.92 -15.25 -6.37
N GLY A 159 7.61 -15.41 -6.53
CA GLY A 159 6.66 -14.29 -6.56
C GLY A 159 5.96 -14.03 -5.24
N GLY A 160 5.70 -15.07 -4.44
CA GLY A 160 5.09 -14.92 -3.12
C GLY A 160 4.47 -16.20 -2.57
N TRP A 161 4.22 -16.23 -1.27
CA TRP A 161 3.44 -17.28 -0.61
C TRP A 161 1.94 -17.11 -0.93
N LEU A 162 1.20 -18.22 -0.98
CA LEU A 162 -0.24 -18.27 -1.29
C LEU A 162 -1.09 -18.67 -0.08
N ASP A 163 -0.47 -18.96 1.07
CA ASP A 163 -1.12 -19.25 2.35
C ASP A 163 -0.17 -18.94 3.53
N ASP A 164 -0.75 -18.64 4.70
CA ASP A 164 -0.01 -18.31 5.93
C ASP A 164 0.91 -19.43 6.43
N ALA A 165 0.56 -20.69 6.13
CA ALA A 165 1.36 -21.86 6.47
C ALA A 165 2.63 -21.99 5.62
N ARG A 166 2.84 -21.08 4.65
CA ARG A 166 3.92 -21.11 3.67
C ARG A 166 3.98 -22.49 2.99
N SER A 167 2.80 -23.02 2.65
CA SER A 167 2.60 -24.38 2.11
C SER A 167 2.48 -24.36 0.59
N ARG A 168 1.90 -23.31 0.01
CA ARG A 168 1.84 -23.02 -1.42
C ARG A 168 2.50 -21.67 -1.72
N TYR A 169 3.05 -21.55 -2.93
CA TYR A 169 3.66 -20.33 -3.43
C TYR A 169 3.50 -20.20 -4.94
N TRP A 170 3.69 -18.99 -5.47
CA TRP A 170 3.69 -18.72 -6.91
C TRP A 170 5.06 -18.28 -7.44
N VAL A 171 5.28 -18.50 -8.73
CA VAL A 171 6.52 -18.15 -9.44
C VAL A 171 6.23 -17.53 -10.81
N TYR A 172 7.19 -16.73 -11.29
CA TYR A 172 7.41 -16.59 -12.73
C TYR A 172 8.54 -17.55 -13.16
N GLU A 173 8.37 -18.23 -14.30
CA GLU A 173 9.42 -19.07 -14.87
C GLU A 173 9.39 -19.12 -16.39
N GLN A 174 10.58 -19.14 -16.99
CA GLN A 174 10.77 -19.41 -18.41
C GLN A 174 10.94 -20.93 -18.59
N THR A 175 9.90 -21.59 -19.10
CA THR A 175 9.82 -23.05 -19.30
C THR A 175 9.19 -23.35 -20.67
N PRO A 176 9.37 -24.52 -21.31
CA PRO A 176 8.72 -24.80 -22.59
C PRO A 176 7.18 -24.73 -22.49
N PRO A 177 6.47 -24.03 -23.39
CA PRO A 177 6.98 -23.39 -24.61
C PRO A 177 7.39 -21.91 -24.46
N ARG A 178 7.06 -21.23 -23.35
CA ARG A 178 7.31 -19.79 -23.13
C ARG A 178 7.27 -19.40 -21.65
N ALA A 179 7.66 -18.15 -21.36
CA ALA A 179 7.50 -17.53 -20.04
C ALA A 179 6.05 -17.65 -19.51
N THR A 180 5.90 -17.98 -18.22
CA THR A 180 4.60 -18.19 -17.57
C THR A 180 4.63 -17.86 -16.07
N TYR A 181 3.44 -17.63 -15.50
CA TYR A 181 3.15 -17.78 -14.08
C TYR A 181 2.81 -19.26 -13.78
N ASN A 182 3.18 -19.76 -12.60
CA ASN A 182 2.77 -21.08 -12.08
C ASN A 182 2.64 -21.06 -10.55
N GLU A 183 1.86 -22.00 -10.01
CA GLU A 183 1.74 -22.24 -8.55
C GLU A 183 2.28 -23.62 -8.17
N TYR A 184 2.89 -23.72 -6.99
CA TYR A 184 3.50 -24.94 -6.46
C TYR A 184 3.22 -25.14 -4.97
N THR A 185 3.16 -26.39 -4.53
CA THR A 185 3.18 -26.73 -3.10
C THR A 185 4.63 -26.95 -2.66
N TRP A 186 5.04 -26.31 -1.56
CA TRP A 186 6.39 -26.37 -1.00
C TRP A 186 6.90 -27.81 -0.80
N SER A 187 6.04 -28.72 -0.33
CA SER A 187 6.39 -30.13 -0.13
C SER A 187 6.77 -30.88 -1.41
N GLN A 188 6.40 -30.38 -2.59
CA GLN A 188 6.73 -30.95 -3.90
C GLN A 188 8.10 -30.49 -4.43
N THR A 189 8.65 -29.40 -3.89
CA THR A 189 9.82 -28.70 -4.47
C THR A 189 10.98 -28.51 -3.51
N GLN A 190 10.74 -28.49 -2.20
CA GLN A 190 11.75 -28.31 -1.14
C GLN A 190 12.91 -29.33 -1.15
N ALA A 191 12.73 -30.49 -1.78
CA ALA A 191 13.76 -31.53 -1.87
C ALA A 191 14.72 -31.34 -3.07
N THR A 192 14.42 -30.36 -3.94
CA THR A 192 15.04 -30.21 -5.27
C THR A 192 15.52 -28.77 -5.53
N TYR A 193 14.80 -27.77 -5.01
CA TYR A 193 15.10 -26.35 -5.21
C TYR A 193 15.65 -25.72 -3.94
N GLN A 194 16.85 -25.15 -4.03
CA GLN A 194 17.46 -24.32 -3.00
C GLN A 194 17.00 -22.87 -3.17
N PRO A 195 16.43 -22.22 -2.14
CA PRO A 195 16.22 -20.78 -2.13
C PRO A 195 17.55 -20.01 -2.22
N ILE A 196 17.60 -19.01 -3.10
CA ILE A 196 18.75 -18.13 -3.29
C ILE A 196 18.31 -16.67 -3.45
N ARG A 197 19.18 -15.73 -3.06
CA ARG A 197 18.96 -14.29 -3.11
C ARG A 197 20.09 -13.60 -3.85
N PHE A 198 19.74 -12.68 -4.74
CA PHE A 198 20.68 -11.86 -5.49
C PHE A 198 21.42 -10.89 -4.56
N ASP A 199 22.76 -10.85 -4.67
CA ASP A 199 23.63 -10.10 -3.74
C ASP A 199 23.47 -8.57 -3.88
N PHE A 200 22.98 -8.12 -5.03
CA PHE A 200 22.70 -6.72 -5.34
C PHE A 200 21.20 -6.41 -5.33
N VAL A 201 20.39 -7.16 -4.57
CA VAL A 201 19.08 -6.63 -4.14
C VAL A 201 19.37 -5.37 -3.32
N ALA A 202 18.94 -4.22 -3.84
CA ALA A 202 18.73 -3.05 -3.03
C ALA A 202 17.54 -3.36 -2.11
N GLU A 203 17.84 -3.86 -0.91
CA GLU A 203 16.89 -3.87 0.20
C GLU A 203 16.62 -2.40 0.58
N GLY A 204 15.67 -1.81 -0.14
CA GLY A 204 15.15 -0.48 0.15
C GLY A 204 14.33 -0.48 1.45
N PRO A 205 13.45 0.51 1.67
CA PRO A 205 12.45 0.37 2.72
C PRO A 205 11.67 -0.95 2.52
N PRO A 206 11.38 -1.68 3.61
CA PRO A 206 11.03 -3.10 3.58
C PRO A 206 9.82 -3.43 2.69
N PRO A 207 9.74 -4.66 2.16
CA PRO A 207 8.79 -5.03 1.10
C PRO A 207 7.33 -4.93 1.55
N ALA A 208 6.73 -3.77 1.30
CA ALA A 208 5.38 -3.30 1.65
C ALA A 208 4.97 -3.34 3.14
N GLN A 209 5.55 -4.23 3.96
CA GLN A 209 5.47 -4.18 5.42
C GLN A 209 6.39 -3.07 5.96
N ASN A 210 5.88 -1.84 5.87
CA ASN A 210 5.86 -0.78 6.90
C ASN A 210 5.54 0.61 6.32
N LEU A 211 5.32 0.74 5.00
CA LEU A 211 4.77 1.98 4.40
C LEU A 211 3.42 2.38 5.02
N ARG A 212 2.68 1.39 5.53
CA ARG A 212 1.39 1.50 6.21
C ARG A 212 1.50 2.03 7.66
N GLU A 213 2.67 1.95 8.29
CA GLU A 213 2.95 2.66 9.56
C GLU A 213 3.07 4.18 9.35
N PHE A 214 2.97 4.65 8.11
CA PHE A 214 3.10 6.04 7.71
C PHE A 214 1.83 6.62 7.06
N THR A 215 0.77 5.82 6.92
CA THR A 215 -0.52 6.23 6.37
C THR A 215 -1.50 6.55 7.48
N THR A 216 -1.98 7.80 7.56
CA THR A 216 -2.94 8.23 8.59
C THR A 216 -4.00 9.18 8.04
N THR A 217 -5.10 9.33 8.77
CA THR A 217 -6.23 10.21 8.44
C THR A 217 -6.51 11.20 9.54
N GLY A 218 -7.26 12.25 9.21
CA GLY A 218 -7.60 13.33 10.12
C GLY A 218 -8.50 12.89 11.27
N SER A 219 -7.97 12.84 12.49
CA SER A 219 -8.77 12.69 13.72
C SER A 219 -8.52 13.84 14.70
N SER A 220 -9.50 14.13 15.55
CA SER A 220 -9.34 15.05 16.70
C SER A 220 -8.52 14.45 17.84
N VAL A 221 -8.37 13.12 17.88
CA VAL A 221 -7.47 12.37 18.78
C VAL A 221 -6.66 11.36 17.96
N ALA A 222 -5.34 11.43 18.03
CA ALA A 222 -4.46 10.65 17.18
C ALA A 222 -3.29 10.05 17.97
N ALA A 223 -2.70 8.98 17.44
CA ALA A 223 -1.51 8.35 17.98
C ALA A 223 -0.52 7.99 16.86
N ALA A 224 0.77 8.04 17.18
CA ALA A 224 1.86 7.61 16.30
C ALA A 224 2.92 6.84 17.11
N THR A 225 3.69 5.97 16.45
CA THR A 225 4.72 5.16 17.11
C THR A 225 6.12 5.60 16.67
N SER A 226 6.90 6.07 17.66
CA SER A 226 8.32 6.49 17.52
C SER A 226 9.19 5.34 17.00
N ARG A 227 10.39 5.63 16.46
CA ARG A 227 11.25 4.57 15.90
C ARG A 227 11.71 3.55 16.96
N ASP A 228 11.81 3.98 18.20
CA ASP A 228 12.14 3.15 19.37
C ASP A 228 10.96 2.35 19.96
N GLY A 229 9.76 2.45 19.37
CA GLY A 229 8.57 1.72 19.82
C GLY A 229 7.73 2.44 20.88
N ARG A 230 8.05 3.69 21.25
CA ARG A 230 7.21 4.50 22.16
C ARG A 230 6.02 5.11 21.42
N VAL A 231 4.82 4.92 21.96
CA VAL A 231 3.60 5.58 21.48
C VAL A 231 3.61 7.07 21.88
N GLU A 232 3.24 7.95 20.97
CA GLU A 232 2.97 9.37 21.21
C GLU A 232 1.52 9.68 20.83
N ALA A 233 0.80 10.38 21.70
CA ALA A 233 -0.63 10.67 21.58
C ALA A 233 -0.88 12.18 21.50
N PHE A 234 -1.78 12.60 20.61
CA PHE A 234 -2.01 14.02 20.29
C PHE A 234 -3.47 14.35 20.07
N VAL A 235 -3.81 15.60 20.39
CA VAL A 235 -5.18 16.12 20.48
C VAL A 235 -5.18 17.57 20.01
N SER A 236 -6.20 18.00 19.26
CA SER A 236 -6.48 19.42 19.04
C SER A 236 -7.78 19.82 19.73
N ASP A 237 -7.72 20.86 20.56
CA ASP A 237 -8.88 21.46 21.24
C ASP A 237 -8.91 22.98 21.04
N ALA A 238 -9.81 23.67 21.73
CA ALA A 238 -9.96 25.12 21.65
C ALA A 238 -8.71 25.93 22.09
N ALA A 239 -7.74 25.30 22.77
CA ALA A 239 -6.48 25.90 23.21
C ALA A 239 -5.26 25.52 22.34
N GLY A 240 -5.48 24.84 21.21
CA GLY A 240 -4.44 24.45 20.25
C GLY A 240 -4.20 22.93 20.19
N VAL A 241 -3.01 22.54 19.72
CA VAL A 241 -2.58 21.15 19.58
C VAL A 241 -1.68 20.75 20.75
N HIS A 242 -2.03 19.65 21.42
CA HIS A 242 -1.36 19.12 22.60
C HIS A 242 -0.84 17.71 22.31
N HIS A 243 0.26 17.32 22.95
CA HIS A 243 0.81 15.97 22.85
C HIS A 243 1.40 15.47 24.17
N ARG A 244 1.53 14.14 24.29
CA ARG A 244 2.32 13.45 25.32
C ARG A 244 2.85 12.14 24.75
N TRP A 245 3.97 11.65 25.27
CA TRP A 245 4.64 10.45 24.79
C TRP A 245 4.85 9.45 25.92
N GLN A 246 4.90 8.15 25.58
CA GLN A 246 5.51 7.16 26.46
C GLN A 246 6.98 7.53 26.67
N THR A 247 7.45 7.45 27.91
CA THR A 247 8.81 7.80 28.37
C THR A 247 9.79 6.64 28.21
N ALA A 248 9.28 5.41 28.16
CA ALA A 248 9.99 4.20 27.79
C ALA A 248 9.02 3.28 27.02
N PRO A 249 9.49 2.45 26.06
CA PRO A 249 8.62 1.52 25.35
C PRO A 249 7.91 0.57 26.32
N ALA A 250 6.75 0.09 25.90
CA ALA A 250 6.03 -0.97 26.59
C ALA A 250 6.79 -2.31 26.47
N ASP A 251 7.29 -2.83 27.59
CA ASP A 251 8.13 -4.05 27.66
C ASP A 251 7.54 -5.15 28.58
N GLY A 252 6.25 -5.05 28.91
CA GLY A 252 5.57 -5.91 29.87
C GLY A 252 5.99 -5.75 31.35
N ARG A 253 6.88 -4.81 31.71
CA ARG A 253 7.34 -4.61 33.09
C ARG A 253 6.67 -3.38 33.75
N PRO A 254 6.64 -3.30 35.10
CA PRO A 254 6.18 -2.11 35.81
C PRO A 254 7.00 -0.88 35.42
N GLY A 255 6.36 0.08 34.74
CA GLY A 255 6.98 1.30 34.21
C GLY A 255 7.14 1.33 32.68
N GLY A 256 7.07 0.19 31.98
CA GLY A 256 7.04 0.14 30.52
C GLY A 256 5.73 0.74 29.99
N GLY A 257 5.83 1.72 29.09
CA GLY A 257 4.67 2.49 28.61
C GLY A 257 4.19 3.59 29.58
N ALA A 258 4.99 3.99 30.58
CA ALA A 258 4.66 5.14 31.43
C ALA A 258 4.72 6.46 30.63
N TRP A 259 3.71 7.32 30.79
CA TRP A 259 3.51 8.51 29.95
C TRP A 259 4.06 9.81 30.54
N SER A 260 4.52 10.73 29.68
CA SER A 260 4.89 12.11 30.03
C SER A 260 3.67 12.95 30.45
N ASP A 261 3.91 14.14 31.00
CA ASP A 261 2.89 15.18 31.07
C ASP A 261 2.42 15.63 29.67
N TRP A 262 1.25 16.28 29.61
CA TRP A 262 0.75 16.93 28.40
C TRP A 262 1.48 18.25 28.14
N VAL A 263 1.96 18.43 26.90
CA VAL A 263 2.58 19.66 26.42
C VAL A 263 1.66 20.32 25.38
N ASN A 264 1.33 21.60 25.58
CA ASN A 264 0.69 22.41 24.54
C ASN A 264 1.76 22.90 23.54
N THR A 265 1.54 22.66 22.25
CA THR A 265 2.48 22.99 21.15
C THR A 265 2.10 24.27 20.39
N GLY A 266 1.01 24.93 20.79
CA GLY A 266 0.33 25.95 19.99
C GLY A 266 -0.33 25.32 18.76
N GLY A 267 -0.19 25.96 17.61
CA GLY A 267 -0.79 25.48 16.36
C GLY A 267 -2.30 25.71 16.27
N PRO A 268 -2.97 25.18 15.24
CA PRO A 268 -4.38 25.42 15.01
C PRO A 268 -5.28 24.70 16.04
N ALA A 269 -6.27 25.43 16.56
CA ALA A 269 -7.27 24.91 17.49
C ALA A 269 -8.39 24.16 16.76
N ASN A 270 -8.94 23.12 17.39
CA ASN A 270 -10.00 22.25 16.86
C ASN A 270 -9.69 21.65 15.46
N ALA A 271 -8.42 21.34 15.21
CA ALA A 271 -7.94 20.81 13.94
C ALA A 271 -8.06 19.29 13.84
N ARG A 272 -8.26 18.77 12.63
CA ARG A 272 -8.04 17.34 12.36
C ARG A 272 -6.54 17.11 12.21
N LEU A 273 -6.01 16.18 13.00
CA LEU A 273 -4.59 15.83 13.04
C LEU A 273 -4.31 14.60 12.19
N ALA A 274 -3.25 14.64 11.40
CA ALA A 274 -2.68 13.51 10.68
C ALA A 274 -1.16 13.53 10.77
N PHE A 275 -0.51 12.40 10.52
CA PHE A 275 0.91 12.16 10.78
C PHE A 275 1.53 11.31 9.69
N SER A 276 2.80 11.58 9.41
CA SER A 276 3.68 10.65 8.70
C SER A 276 4.93 10.43 9.53
N ARG A 277 5.61 9.31 9.32
CA ARG A 277 6.96 9.07 9.81
C ARG A 277 7.82 8.80 8.58
N ALA A 278 8.90 9.53 8.38
CA ALA A 278 9.76 9.30 7.22
C ALA A 278 10.65 8.06 7.42
N PRO A 279 11.32 7.51 6.38
CA PRO A 279 12.20 6.34 6.54
C PRO A 279 13.40 6.57 7.50
N ASP A 280 13.82 7.83 7.69
CA ASP A 280 14.82 8.19 8.71
C ASP A 280 14.29 8.04 10.15
N GLY A 281 12.97 7.87 10.32
CA GLY A 281 12.27 7.63 11.58
C GLY A 281 11.60 8.87 12.18
N ARG A 282 11.79 10.06 11.60
CA ARG A 282 11.24 11.30 12.14
C ARG A 282 9.76 11.45 11.86
N LEU A 283 9.01 11.91 12.86
CA LEU A 283 7.59 12.26 12.73
C LEU A 283 7.40 13.65 12.09
N GLU A 284 6.44 13.75 11.17
CA GLU A 284 5.86 15.00 10.67
C GLU A 284 4.35 15.00 10.94
N GLN A 285 3.87 16.06 11.61
CA GLN A 285 2.50 16.27 12.05
C GLN A 285 1.83 17.35 11.18
N PHE A 286 0.58 17.07 10.80
CA PHE A 286 -0.29 17.95 10.02
C PHE A 286 -1.54 18.30 10.85
N ALA A 287 -2.01 19.54 10.75
CA ALA A 287 -3.20 20.03 11.44
C ALA A 287 -4.07 20.84 10.47
N LEU A 288 -5.24 20.31 10.12
CA LEU A 288 -6.20 20.89 9.20
C LEU A 288 -7.34 21.60 9.92
N THR A 289 -7.61 22.85 9.55
CA THR A 289 -8.87 23.56 9.84
C THR A 289 -9.61 23.86 8.52
N PRO A 290 -10.84 24.40 8.57
CA PRO A 290 -11.52 24.91 7.37
C PRO A 290 -10.74 26.01 6.64
N ASP A 291 -9.90 26.77 7.37
CA ASP A 291 -9.18 27.94 6.84
C ASP A 291 -7.78 27.60 6.33
N GLY A 292 -7.06 26.66 6.96
CA GLY A 292 -5.67 26.36 6.62
C GLY A 292 -5.22 24.94 6.99
N LEU A 293 -4.25 24.42 6.24
CA LEU A 293 -3.44 23.29 6.65
C LEU A 293 -2.11 23.80 7.19
N HIS A 294 -1.77 23.41 8.43
CA HIS A 294 -0.48 23.66 9.05
C HIS A 294 0.29 22.35 9.22
N HIS A 295 1.61 22.43 9.36
CA HIS A 295 2.47 21.29 9.66
C HIS A 295 3.64 21.65 10.59
N ARG A 296 4.25 20.62 11.18
CA ARG A 296 5.52 20.68 11.93
C ARG A 296 6.19 19.31 11.93
N PHE A 297 7.50 19.25 12.08
CA PHE A 297 8.26 17.99 12.03
C PHE A 297 9.32 17.90 13.13
N GLN A 298 9.72 16.68 13.47
CA GLN A 298 10.92 16.43 14.27
C GLN A 298 12.16 16.90 13.49
N THR A 299 12.98 17.75 14.12
CA THR A 299 14.23 18.26 13.55
C THR A 299 15.37 17.23 13.66
N ASN A 300 15.30 16.36 14.67
CA ASN A 300 16.16 15.21 14.89
C ASN A 300 15.29 14.01 15.29
N LEU A 301 15.74 12.78 15.01
CA LEU A 301 15.04 11.54 15.40
C LEU A 301 14.64 11.53 16.87
N ASP A 302 13.37 11.21 17.14
CA ASP A 302 12.77 11.07 18.47
C ASP A 302 13.00 12.27 19.41
N GLY A 303 13.23 13.47 18.84
CA GLY A 303 13.74 14.64 19.54
C GLY A 303 12.97 15.94 19.31
N ALA A 304 13.68 17.07 19.29
CA ALA A 304 13.08 18.40 19.23
C ALA A 304 12.28 18.64 17.94
N TRP A 305 11.08 19.20 18.07
CA TRP A 305 10.18 19.53 16.97
C TRP A 305 10.36 20.96 16.45
N SER A 306 9.98 21.21 15.20
CA SER A 306 9.86 22.55 14.62
C SER A 306 8.70 23.34 15.25
N GLY A 307 8.69 24.65 14.99
CA GLY A 307 7.47 25.45 15.08
C GLY A 307 6.46 25.06 14.00
N TRP A 308 5.23 25.55 14.14
CA TRP A 308 4.17 25.37 13.15
C TRP A 308 4.34 26.30 11.94
N SER A 309 4.32 25.74 10.73
CA SER A 309 4.29 26.46 9.45
C SER A 309 2.96 26.24 8.72
N VAL A 310 2.55 27.19 7.87
CA VAL A 310 1.42 27.01 6.95
C VAL A 310 1.87 26.16 5.77
N LEU A 311 1.19 25.05 5.51
CA LEU A 311 1.44 24.15 4.38
C LEU A 311 0.45 24.36 3.22
N GLY A 312 -0.75 24.90 3.48
CA GLY A 312 -1.73 25.10 2.41
C GLY A 312 -3.10 25.63 2.86
N PRO A 313 -4.07 25.65 1.92
CA PRO A 313 -5.46 25.99 2.23
C PRO A 313 -6.11 24.91 3.10
N GLY A 314 -7.18 25.30 3.80
CA GLY A 314 -7.97 24.40 4.64
C GLY A 314 -8.88 23.43 3.88
N GLY A 315 -9.68 22.70 4.65
CA GLY A 315 -10.55 21.63 4.16
C GLY A 315 -11.45 21.02 5.23
N THR A 316 -12.06 19.89 4.90
CA THR A 316 -13.01 19.14 5.76
C THR A 316 -12.42 17.85 6.33
N ASP A 317 -11.41 17.29 5.65
CA ASP A 317 -10.69 16.09 6.07
C ASP A 317 -9.32 16.01 5.36
N LEU A 318 -8.41 15.20 5.88
CA LEU A 318 -7.10 14.92 5.27
C LEU A 318 -6.67 13.47 5.45
N ALA A 319 -5.83 13.02 4.52
CA ALA A 319 -5.07 11.79 4.65
C ALA A 319 -3.62 12.00 4.23
N THR A 320 -2.73 11.17 4.76
CA THR A 320 -1.30 11.19 4.51
C THR A 320 -0.83 9.82 4.06
N ALA A 321 0.19 9.78 3.22
CA ALA A 321 0.93 8.58 2.88
C ALA A 321 2.42 8.89 2.77
N VAL A 322 3.25 7.85 2.75
CA VAL A 322 4.64 7.94 2.35
C VAL A 322 4.82 7.05 1.12
N ALA A 323 5.28 7.65 0.02
CA ALA A 323 5.69 6.95 -1.19
C ALA A 323 6.90 6.04 -0.89
N ARG A 324 7.17 5.04 -1.74
CA ARG A 324 8.20 4.05 -1.44
C ARG A 324 9.61 4.65 -1.38
N ASP A 325 9.89 5.68 -2.17
CA ASP A 325 11.12 6.47 -2.11
C ASP A 325 11.27 7.31 -0.82
N GLY A 326 10.26 7.34 0.06
CA GLY A 326 10.28 8.01 1.35
C GLY A 326 9.68 9.42 1.36
N ARG A 327 9.10 9.89 0.25
CA ARG A 327 8.45 11.22 0.18
C ARG A 327 7.05 11.18 0.78
N VAL A 328 6.75 12.10 1.69
CA VAL A 328 5.40 12.28 2.24
C VAL A 328 4.48 12.89 1.17
N GLU A 329 3.26 12.36 1.04
CA GLU A 329 2.18 12.91 0.22
C GLU A 329 0.95 13.19 1.10
N VAL A 330 0.34 14.37 0.93
CA VAL A 330 -0.79 14.84 1.75
C VAL A 330 -1.97 15.17 0.85
N PHE A 331 -3.12 14.56 1.16
CA PHE A 331 -4.39 14.74 0.48
C PHE A 331 -5.35 15.49 1.41
N VAL A 332 -6.08 16.48 0.90
CA VAL A 332 -7.06 17.27 1.65
C VAL A 332 -8.40 17.27 0.91
N ALA A 333 -9.44 16.76 1.55
CA ALA A 333 -10.82 16.88 1.07
C ALA A 333 -11.36 18.28 1.38
N HIS A 334 -12.13 18.85 0.45
CA HIS A 334 -12.67 20.20 0.53
C HIS A 334 -14.00 20.33 -0.21
N GLY A 335 -14.66 21.49 -0.11
CA GLY A 335 -15.99 21.73 -0.69
C GLY A 335 -16.07 21.65 -2.22
N GLY A 336 -14.95 21.56 -2.94
CA GLY A 336 -14.89 21.38 -4.39
C GLY A 336 -14.32 20.04 -4.88
N GLY A 337 -13.84 19.16 -3.98
CA GLY A 337 -13.17 17.91 -4.35
C GLY A 337 -12.08 17.52 -3.35
N ILE A 338 -10.98 16.94 -3.85
CA ILE A 338 -9.80 16.55 -3.08
C ILE A 338 -8.55 17.12 -3.77
N ARG A 339 -7.74 17.87 -3.02
CA ARG A 339 -6.43 18.41 -3.44
C ARG A 339 -5.28 17.58 -2.85
N HIS A 340 -4.10 17.62 -3.45
CA HIS A 340 -2.90 17.02 -2.87
C HIS A 340 -1.61 17.80 -3.14
N ARG A 341 -0.60 17.58 -2.31
CA ARG A 341 0.81 17.96 -2.56
C ARG A 341 1.75 16.90 -1.99
N TRP A 342 2.97 16.81 -2.51
CA TRP A 342 3.98 15.84 -2.09
C TRP A 342 5.33 16.50 -1.81
N GLN A 343 6.14 15.90 -0.95
CA GLN A 343 7.56 16.24 -0.87
C GLN A 343 8.24 15.90 -2.21
N THR A 344 9.11 16.77 -2.71
CA THR A 344 9.88 16.58 -3.97
C THR A 344 11.23 15.89 -3.74
N SER A 345 11.57 15.62 -2.49
CA SER A 345 12.75 14.87 -2.04
C SER A 345 12.42 14.23 -0.69
N PRO A 346 12.80 12.97 -0.42
CA PRO A 346 12.50 12.33 0.86
C PRO A 346 13.24 13.01 2.01
N ALA A 347 12.82 12.75 3.25
CA ALA A 347 13.53 13.24 4.43
C ALA A 347 14.88 12.50 4.56
N ASP A 348 15.97 13.20 4.23
CA ASP A 348 17.34 12.67 4.19
C ASP A 348 18.17 13.10 5.41
N GLY A 349 17.55 13.17 6.58
CA GLY A 349 18.16 13.70 7.81
C GLY A 349 18.35 15.22 7.85
N ARG A 350 18.00 15.98 6.80
CA ARG A 350 18.11 17.46 6.83
C ARG A 350 17.17 18.10 7.88
N PRO A 351 17.61 19.17 8.58
CA PRO A 351 16.80 19.85 9.61
C PRO A 351 15.54 20.59 9.13
N GLY A 352 15.30 20.67 7.81
CA GLY A 352 14.15 21.36 7.22
C GLY A 352 13.16 20.45 6.49
N GLY A 353 13.37 19.12 6.51
CA GLY A 353 12.59 18.18 5.69
C GLY A 353 12.87 18.31 4.19
N GLY A 354 12.01 17.67 3.38
CA GLY A 354 12.02 17.84 1.93
C GLY A 354 11.32 19.13 1.50
N ALA A 355 11.71 19.68 0.34
CA ALA A 355 10.90 20.70 -0.32
C ALA A 355 9.57 20.10 -0.79
N TRP A 356 8.53 20.92 -0.99
CA TRP A 356 7.17 20.47 -1.31
C TRP A 356 6.71 20.97 -2.68
N SER A 357 5.94 20.13 -3.40
CA SER A 357 5.31 20.45 -4.68
C SER A 357 4.26 21.55 -4.55
N GLU A 358 3.88 22.18 -5.65
CA GLU A 358 2.62 22.95 -5.68
C GLU A 358 1.40 22.05 -5.37
N TRP A 359 0.31 22.68 -4.96
CA TRP A 359 -0.97 22.01 -4.75
C TRP A 359 -1.64 21.69 -6.09
N VAL A 360 -2.12 20.46 -6.24
CA VAL A 360 -2.84 19.98 -7.43
C VAL A 360 -4.24 19.49 -7.02
N GLU A 361 -5.24 19.72 -7.86
CA GLU A 361 -6.58 19.14 -7.65
C GLU A 361 -6.64 17.73 -8.26
N THR A 362 -7.09 16.75 -7.48
CA THR A 362 -7.31 15.36 -7.94
C THR A 362 -8.72 15.13 -8.49
N GLY A 363 -9.61 16.12 -8.37
CA GLY A 363 -11.05 15.94 -8.58
C GLY A 363 -11.68 15.21 -7.39
N GLY A 364 -12.36 14.09 -7.63
CA GLY A 364 -12.96 13.28 -6.56
C GLY A 364 -14.28 13.83 -6.01
N PRO A 365 -14.89 13.14 -5.03
CA PRO A 365 -16.11 13.61 -4.38
C PRO A 365 -15.82 14.76 -3.40
N ALA A 366 -16.57 15.86 -3.52
CA ALA A 366 -16.45 17.02 -2.63
C ALA A 366 -17.00 16.73 -1.22
N GLY A 367 -16.35 17.29 -0.20
CA GLY A 367 -16.76 17.15 1.21
C GLY A 367 -16.66 15.73 1.77
N ALA A 368 -15.89 14.86 1.14
CA ALA A 368 -15.73 13.46 1.55
C ALA A 368 -14.94 13.31 2.87
N GLN A 369 -15.04 12.13 3.49
CA GLN A 369 -13.93 11.59 4.28
C GLN A 369 -12.96 10.88 3.34
N VAL A 370 -11.67 11.03 3.56
CA VAL A 370 -10.61 10.55 2.65
C VAL A 370 -9.62 9.68 3.41
N ILE A 371 -9.27 8.54 2.81
CA ILE A 371 -8.20 7.64 3.25
C ILE A 371 -7.24 7.38 2.08
N VAL A 372 -5.98 7.08 2.39
CA VAL A 372 -5.01 6.55 1.42
C VAL A 372 -4.20 5.45 2.11
N ASP A 373 -3.86 4.40 1.37
CA ASP A 373 -3.17 3.24 1.90
C ASP A 373 -2.25 2.62 0.83
N ALA A 374 -1.23 1.86 1.22
CA ALA A 374 -0.18 1.36 0.34
C ALA A 374 -0.33 -0.14 0.04
N ALA A 375 -0.64 -0.50 -1.19
CA ALA A 375 -0.80 -1.89 -1.63
C ALA A 375 0.49 -2.75 -1.44
N PRO A 376 0.40 -4.10 -1.43
CA PRO A 376 1.55 -5.00 -1.29
C PRO A 376 2.64 -4.87 -2.36
N ASP A 377 2.34 -4.23 -3.49
CA ASP A 377 3.29 -3.88 -4.55
C ASP A 377 3.83 -2.43 -4.45
N GLY A 378 3.60 -1.75 -3.32
CA GLY A 378 4.09 -0.40 -3.04
C GLY A 378 3.23 0.73 -3.62
N ARG A 379 2.17 0.43 -4.40
CA ARG A 379 1.30 1.44 -5.02
C ARG A 379 0.30 2.02 -4.04
N LEU A 380 0.16 3.34 -4.00
CA LEU A 380 -0.88 3.98 -3.18
C LEU A 380 -2.27 3.80 -3.82
N GLU A 381 -3.27 3.43 -3.01
CA GLU A 381 -4.70 3.42 -3.33
C GLU A 381 -5.45 4.37 -2.38
N GLN A 382 -6.23 5.28 -2.95
CA GLN A 382 -6.96 6.33 -2.26
C GLN A 382 -8.47 6.06 -2.37
N PHE A 383 -9.17 6.15 -1.25
CA PHE A 383 -10.63 6.02 -1.17
C PHE A 383 -11.24 7.28 -0.57
N ALA A 384 -12.43 7.64 -1.03
CA ALA A 384 -13.16 8.80 -0.54
C ALA A 384 -14.66 8.50 -0.44
N THR A 385 -15.23 8.63 0.76
CA THR A 385 -16.66 8.38 0.99
C THR A 385 -17.46 9.64 1.27
N THR A 386 -18.71 9.62 0.82
CA THR A 386 -19.76 10.60 1.11
C THR A 386 -21.04 9.84 1.43
N SER A 387 -22.07 10.50 1.94
CA SER A 387 -23.41 9.88 2.13
C SER A 387 -24.01 9.25 0.86
N ASN A 388 -23.52 9.64 -0.32
CA ASN A 388 -24.11 9.28 -1.62
C ASN A 388 -23.35 8.17 -2.34
N GLY A 389 -22.16 7.78 -1.86
CA GLY A 389 -21.30 6.79 -2.49
C GLY A 389 -19.84 6.90 -2.05
N THR A 390 -19.11 5.79 -2.16
CA THR A 390 -17.65 5.73 -2.03
C THR A 390 -17.01 5.65 -3.40
N ARG A 391 -15.90 6.36 -3.60
CA ARG A 391 -15.09 6.31 -4.82
C ARG A 391 -13.65 5.97 -4.47
N HIS A 392 -12.90 5.43 -5.44
CA HIS A 392 -11.49 5.12 -5.26
C HIS A 392 -10.66 5.44 -6.50
N ARG A 393 -9.34 5.49 -6.32
CA ARG A 393 -8.32 5.58 -7.38
C ARG A 393 -6.99 5.01 -6.89
N TYR A 394 -6.13 4.54 -7.78
CA TYR A 394 -4.84 3.95 -7.44
C TYR A 394 -3.71 4.45 -8.34
N GLN A 395 -2.47 4.45 -7.85
CA GLN A 395 -1.29 4.57 -8.68
C GLN A 395 -1.23 3.37 -9.66
N MET A 396 -1.08 3.61 -10.97
CA MET A 396 -1.08 2.55 -11.98
C MET A 396 0.25 1.77 -12.03
N THR A 397 1.33 2.42 -11.62
CA THR A 397 2.65 1.85 -11.29
C THR A 397 3.14 2.53 -10.01
N VAL A 398 4.09 1.96 -9.27
CA VAL A 398 4.68 2.61 -8.07
C VAL A 398 5.16 4.01 -8.43
N GLU A 399 4.75 5.02 -7.64
CA GLU A 399 5.08 6.45 -7.84
C GLU A 399 4.67 7.05 -9.20
N GLY A 400 3.91 6.30 -10.00
CA GLY A 400 3.52 6.68 -11.36
C GLY A 400 2.22 7.48 -11.43
N ALA A 401 1.71 7.58 -12.66
CA ALA A 401 0.41 8.21 -12.90
C ALA A 401 -0.71 7.46 -12.15
N TRP A 402 -1.55 8.23 -11.47
CA TRP A 402 -2.77 7.74 -10.83
C TRP A 402 -3.89 7.47 -11.84
N SER A 403 -4.77 6.52 -11.52
CA SER A 403 -6.02 6.30 -12.24
C SER A 403 -6.97 7.50 -12.12
N GLY A 404 -7.99 7.52 -12.99
CA GLY A 404 -9.20 8.29 -12.73
C GLY A 404 -9.96 7.74 -11.52
N TRP A 405 -10.90 8.52 -11.01
CA TRP A 405 -11.81 8.10 -9.94
C TRP A 405 -12.88 7.15 -10.47
N SER A 406 -12.89 5.90 -9.97
CA SER A 406 -13.96 4.92 -10.19
C SER A 406 -14.99 4.93 -9.06
N ASP A 407 -16.21 4.49 -9.37
CA ASP A 407 -17.18 4.10 -8.34
C ASP A 407 -16.66 2.89 -7.56
N PHE A 408 -16.82 2.93 -6.24
CA PHE A 408 -16.42 1.86 -5.32
C PHE A 408 -17.63 1.31 -4.54
N GLY A 409 -18.83 1.89 -4.69
CA GLY A 409 -20.09 1.38 -4.14
C GLY A 409 -20.74 2.30 -3.09
N PRO A 410 -21.52 1.77 -2.13
CA PRO A 410 -22.26 2.54 -1.14
C PRO A 410 -21.41 3.54 -0.34
N GLY A 411 -22.07 4.60 0.10
CA GLY A 411 -21.49 5.71 0.85
C GLY A 411 -21.61 5.57 2.37
N GLY A 412 -21.04 6.53 3.09
CA GLY A 412 -21.12 6.60 4.55
C GLY A 412 -20.75 7.97 5.14
N HIS A 413 -20.69 8.01 6.46
CA HIS A 413 -20.20 9.11 7.29
C HIS A 413 -18.70 9.01 7.60
N ASP A 414 -18.15 7.80 7.54
CA ASP A 414 -16.78 7.48 7.92
C ASP A 414 -16.24 6.28 7.11
N ILE A 415 -14.92 6.20 6.95
CA ILE A 415 -14.23 5.17 6.17
C ILE A 415 -12.84 4.89 6.77
N VAL A 416 -12.44 3.63 6.86
CA VAL A 416 -11.08 3.20 7.27
C VAL A 416 -10.61 2.00 6.46
N THR A 417 -9.31 1.94 6.19
CA THR A 417 -8.62 0.74 5.69
C THR A 417 -7.97 -0.07 6.81
N SER A 418 -7.62 -1.31 6.48
CA SER A 418 -6.79 -2.21 7.27
C SER A 418 -6.22 -3.32 6.38
N THR A 419 -5.43 -4.23 6.96
CA THR A 419 -4.85 -5.38 6.24
C THR A 419 -4.86 -6.66 7.04
N ALA A 420 -5.17 -7.77 6.36
CA ALA A 420 -4.73 -9.09 6.78
C ALA A 420 -3.19 -9.23 6.66
N LEU A 421 -2.58 -10.24 7.31
CA LEU A 421 -1.14 -10.50 7.26
C LEU A 421 -0.58 -10.66 5.83
N ASP A 422 -1.39 -11.19 4.92
CA ASP A 422 -1.08 -11.36 3.49
C ASP A 422 -1.07 -10.05 2.68
N GLY A 423 -1.34 -8.92 3.34
CA GLY A 423 -1.28 -7.57 2.77
C GLY A 423 -2.53 -7.13 1.99
N ARG A 424 -3.56 -7.98 1.84
CA ARG A 424 -4.83 -7.60 1.19
C ARG A 424 -5.48 -6.44 1.92
N LEU A 425 -5.83 -5.38 1.18
CA LEU A 425 -6.60 -4.26 1.71
C LEU A 425 -8.01 -4.72 2.08
N GLU A 426 -8.49 -4.26 3.24
CA GLU A 426 -9.88 -4.38 3.69
C GLU A 426 -10.40 -2.99 4.06
N VAL A 427 -11.51 -2.57 3.44
CA VAL A 427 -12.12 -1.24 3.58
C VAL A 427 -13.44 -1.37 4.34
N PHE A 428 -13.59 -0.61 5.42
CA PHE A 428 -14.81 -0.47 6.18
C PHE A 428 -15.42 0.92 5.95
N VAL A 429 -16.75 0.98 5.84
CA VAL A 429 -17.52 2.22 5.75
C VAL A 429 -18.63 2.17 6.81
N ALA A 430 -18.78 3.24 7.59
CA ALA A 430 -19.91 3.41 8.50
C ALA A 430 -20.94 4.36 7.90
N ASP A 431 -22.18 3.91 7.75
CA ASP A 431 -23.33 4.72 7.33
C ASP A 431 -24.39 4.80 8.43
N ALA A 432 -25.50 5.51 8.20
CA ALA A 432 -26.53 5.73 9.21
C ALA A 432 -27.20 4.45 9.75
N GLY A 433 -27.14 3.33 9.02
CA GLY A 433 -27.69 2.03 9.41
C GLY A 433 -26.70 1.08 10.09
N GLY A 434 -25.39 1.24 9.86
CA GLY A 434 -24.35 0.37 10.44
C GLY A 434 -23.01 0.45 9.72
N VAL A 435 -22.19 -0.59 9.89
CA VAL A 435 -20.86 -0.73 9.29
C VAL A 435 -20.88 -1.83 8.22
N ARG A 436 -20.37 -1.53 7.03
CA ARG A 436 -20.21 -2.43 5.88
C ARG A 436 -18.72 -2.56 5.53
N HIS A 437 -18.32 -3.67 4.91
CA HIS A 437 -16.93 -3.89 4.50
C HIS A 437 -16.79 -4.61 3.16
N ARG A 438 -15.62 -4.47 2.54
CA ARG A 438 -15.14 -5.30 1.42
C ARG A 438 -13.63 -5.44 1.46
N TRP A 439 -13.11 -6.54 0.94
CA TRP A 439 -11.68 -6.87 0.97
C TRP A 439 -11.15 -7.21 -0.42
N GLN A 440 -9.86 -7.03 -0.63
CA GLN A 440 -9.18 -7.65 -1.77
C GLN A 440 -9.24 -9.17 -1.61
N THR A 441 -9.59 -9.90 -2.66
CA THR A 441 -9.65 -11.38 -2.71
C THR A 441 -8.30 -11.99 -3.09
N SER A 442 -7.35 -11.15 -3.53
CA SER A 442 -5.97 -11.47 -3.89
C SER A 442 -5.10 -10.27 -3.49
N PRO A 443 -3.89 -10.45 -2.91
CA PRO A 443 -2.98 -9.33 -2.73
C PRO A 443 -2.73 -8.63 -4.07
N ALA A 444 -2.59 -7.31 -4.06
CA ALA A 444 -2.01 -6.59 -5.18
C ALA A 444 -0.48 -6.76 -5.13
N ASP A 445 -0.02 -7.93 -5.58
CA ASP A 445 1.38 -8.40 -5.60
C ASP A 445 1.96 -8.44 -7.03
N GLY A 446 1.39 -7.63 -7.93
CA GLY A 446 1.78 -7.56 -9.33
C GLY A 446 1.27 -8.68 -10.25
N ARG A 447 0.71 -9.79 -9.74
CA ARG A 447 0.24 -10.90 -10.59
C ARG A 447 -1.06 -10.58 -11.35
N PRO A 448 -1.35 -11.28 -12.48
CA PRO A 448 -2.61 -11.13 -13.19
C PRO A 448 -3.82 -11.44 -12.30
N GLY A 449 -4.71 -10.45 -12.10
CA GLY A 449 -5.86 -10.58 -11.19
C GLY A 449 -5.55 -10.34 -9.70
N GLY A 450 -4.34 -9.89 -9.35
CA GLY A 450 -4.03 -9.34 -8.02
C GLY A 450 -4.82 -8.05 -7.75
N GLY A 451 -5.21 -7.82 -6.49
CA GLY A 451 -5.97 -6.62 -6.07
C GLY A 451 -7.44 -6.59 -6.51
N ALA A 452 -8.02 -7.73 -6.92
CA ALA A 452 -9.45 -7.83 -7.19
C ALA A 452 -10.25 -7.70 -5.87
N TRP A 453 -11.41 -7.05 -5.90
CA TRP A 453 -12.20 -6.77 -4.69
C TRP A 453 -13.45 -7.66 -4.56
N SER A 454 -13.81 -8.02 -3.33
CA SER A 454 -15.08 -8.69 -2.99
C SER A 454 -16.29 -7.79 -3.24
N ASP A 455 -17.49 -8.38 -3.21
CA ASP A 455 -18.72 -7.61 -2.96
C ASP A 455 -18.70 -6.96 -1.57
N TRP A 456 -19.57 -5.97 -1.36
CA TRP A 456 -19.81 -5.38 -0.04
C TRP A 456 -20.66 -6.31 0.83
N VAL A 457 -20.28 -6.43 2.11
CA VAL A 457 -21.00 -7.22 3.12
C VAL A 457 -21.36 -6.34 4.32
N GLU A 458 -22.56 -6.52 4.86
CA GLU A 458 -22.99 -5.82 6.08
C GLU A 458 -22.41 -6.50 7.32
N THR A 459 -21.76 -5.74 8.19
CA THR A 459 -21.15 -6.27 9.43
C THR A 459 -22.02 -6.02 10.68
N GLY A 460 -23.11 -5.25 10.54
CA GLY A 460 -23.93 -4.75 11.65
C GLY A 460 -23.26 -3.56 12.34
N GLY A 461 -23.30 -3.53 13.67
CA GLY A 461 -22.60 -2.51 14.47
C GLY A 461 -23.42 -1.23 14.70
N PRO A 462 -22.77 -0.17 15.23
CA PRO A 462 -23.41 1.14 15.40
C PRO A 462 -23.41 1.93 14.08
N GLY A 463 -24.56 2.54 13.75
CA GLY A 463 -24.68 3.46 12.62
C GLY A 463 -24.12 4.86 12.95
N ALA A 464 -23.69 5.59 11.91
CA ALA A 464 -23.09 6.92 11.96
C ALA A 464 -21.87 7.04 12.91
N ALA A 465 -21.13 5.94 13.09
CA ALA A 465 -19.96 5.88 13.94
C ALA A 465 -18.68 6.42 13.27
N ARG A 466 -17.72 6.88 14.07
CA ARG A 466 -16.30 6.90 13.67
C ARG A 466 -15.69 5.53 13.90
N LEU A 467 -14.80 5.10 13.01
CA LEU A 467 -14.15 3.79 13.03
C LEU A 467 -12.65 3.92 13.28
N THR A 468 -12.07 2.88 13.89
CA THR A 468 -10.63 2.62 13.87
C THR A 468 -10.40 1.11 13.88
N VAL A 469 -9.29 0.65 13.31
CA VAL A 469 -8.92 -0.78 13.31
C VAL A 469 -7.47 -0.91 13.75
N ALA A 470 -7.19 -1.85 14.65
CA ALA A 470 -5.85 -2.23 15.09
C ALA A 470 -5.52 -3.65 14.63
N LEU A 471 -4.25 -3.90 14.28
CA LEU A 471 -3.74 -5.24 14.01
C LEU A 471 -3.24 -5.87 15.32
N ALA A 472 -4.06 -6.73 15.91
CA ALA A 472 -3.73 -7.43 17.15
C ALA A 472 -2.60 -8.47 16.94
N PRO A 473 -1.76 -8.75 17.96
CA PRO A 473 -0.74 -9.78 17.88
C PRO A 473 -1.26 -11.15 17.44
N GLY A 474 -0.46 -11.81 16.60
CA GLY A 474 -0.91 -12.98 15.82
C GLY A 474 -1.64 -12.62 14.52
N GLY A 475 -1.80 -11.33 14.18
CA GLY A 475 -2.20 -10.88 12.85
C GLY A 475 -3.69 -10.76 12.59
N ARG A 476 -4.51 -10.68 13.65
CA ARG A 476 -5.97 -10.55 13.55
C ARG A 476 -6.39 -9.10 13.74
N LEU A 477 -7.36 -8.65 12.98
CA LEU A 477 -7.91 -7.30 13.11
C LEU A 477 -8.86 -7.18 14.31
N GLU A 478 -8.75 -6.09 15.07
CA GLU A 478 -9.77 -5.65 16.03
C GLU A 478 -10.27 -4.24 15.65
N GLN A 479 -11.58 -4.12 15.51
CA GLN A 479 -12.27 -2.93 15.05
C GLN A 479 -13.07 -2.31 16.21
N PHE A 480 -12.93 -0.99 16.35
CA PHE A 480 -13.66 -0.18 17.32
C PHE A 480 -14.49 0.87 16.57
N ALA A 481 -15.67 1.17 17.09
CA ALA A 481 -16.61 2.12 16.48
C ALA A 481 -17.26 3.00 17.57
N THR A 482 -17.08 4.31 17.53
CA THR A 482 -17.69 5.24 18.51
C THR A 482 -18.84 6.04 17.93
N THR A 483 -19.84 6.28 18.77
CA THR A 483 -20.92 7.24 18.59
C THR A 483 -21.05 8.05 19.88
N SER A 484 -21.83 9.14 19.87
CA SER A 484 -22.15 9.88 21.09
C SER A 484 -22.93 9.06 22.14
N ALA A 485 -23.43 7.86 21.78
CA ALA A 485 -24.19 6.98 22.67
C ALA A 485 -23.33 5.84 23.29
N GLY A 486 -22.17 5.52 22.72
CA GLY A 486 -21.31 4.43 23.17
C GLY A 486 -20.23 4.04 22.15
N VAL A 487 -19.17 3.40 22.63
CA VAL A 487 -18.20 2.66 21.80
C VAL A 487 -18.63 1.20 21.73
N ARG A 488 -18.50 0.58 20.55
CA ARG A 488 -18.57 -0.87 20.38
C ARG A 488 -17.29 -1.39 19.74
N HIS A 489 -16.98 -2.67 19.96
CA HIS A 489 -15.83 -3.32 19.34
C HIS A 489 -16.17 -4.72 18.83
N ARG A 490 -15.30 -5.28 17.98
CA ARG A 490 -15.33 -6.64 17.45
C ARG A 490 -13.94 -7.04 17.00
N TYR A 491 -13.60 -8.33 17.08
CA TYR A 491 -12.31 -8.85 16.65
C TYR A 491 -12.46 -10.04 15.71
N GLN A 492 -11.48 -10.25 14.84
CA GLN A 492 -11.37 -11.47 14.06
C GLN A 492 -11.14 -12.68 15.00
N THR A 493 -11.92 -13.74 14.80
CA THR A 493 -11.81 -15.01 15.55
C THR A 493 -10.83 -15.98 14.91
N ASP A 494 -10.53 -15.80 13.62
CA ASP A 494 -9.51 -16.53 12.87
C ASP A 494 -8.85 -15.62 11.81
N LEU A 495 -7.79 -16.10 11.15
CA LEU A 495 -7.09 -15.35 10.09
C LEU A 495 -7.80 -15.37 8.74
N ASN A 496 -8.87 -16.15 8.58
CA ASN A 496 -9.66 -16.21 7.34
C ASN A 496 -10.72 -15.10 7.26
N GLY A 497 -10.80 -14.23 8.28
CA GLY A 497 -11.74 -13.11 8.32
C GLY A 497 -13.09 -13.45 8.96
N THR A 498 -13.22 -14.53 9.73
CA THR A 498 -14.39 -14.68 10.61
C THR A 498 -14.28 -13.67 11.75
N TRP A 499 -15.38 -13.01 12.12
CA TRP A 499 -15.43 -11.98 13.16
C TRP A 499 -16.36 -12.35 14.33
N SER A 500 -16.06 -11.82 15.51
CA SER A 500 -16.98 -11.80 16.64
C SER A 500 -18.24 -10.98 16.33
N PRO A 501 -19.34 -11.20 17.08
CA PRO A 501 -20.39 -10.20 17.22
C PRO A 501 -19.81 -8.87 17.74
N TRP A 502 -20.54 -7.78 17.52
CA TRP A 502 -20.24 -6.49 18.14
C TRP A 502 -20.61 -6.50 19.63
N SER A 503 -19.62 -6.30 20.49
CA SER A 503 -19.77 -6.10 21.95
C SER A 503 -19.88 -4.62 22.30
N ASP A 504 -20.55 -4.33 23.41
CA ASP A 504 -20.44 -3.02 24.08
C ASP A 504 -19.01 -2.84 24.63
N PHE A 505 -18.48 -1.63 24.52
CA PHE A 505 -17.12 -1.29 24.95
C PHE A 505 -17.10 -0.05 25.87
N GLY A 506 -18.25 0.58 26.15
CA GLY A 506 -18.39 1.66 27.13
C GLY A 506 -18.91 2.99 26.57
N SER A 507 -18.64 4.08 27.29
CA SER A 507 -19.16 5.42 27.02
C SER A 507 -18.78 5.97 25.64
N GLY A 508 -19.65 6.81 25.08
CA GLY A 508 -19.51 7.37 23.74
C GLY A 508 -18.56 8.55 23.62
N GLY A 509 -18.24 8.91 22.37
CA GLY A 509 -17.42 10.07 22.03
C GLY A 509 -17.73 10.61 20.63
N SER A 510 -16.94 11.60 20.20
CA SER A 510 -17.01 12.20 18.87
C SER A 510 -16.05 11.56 17.86
N ASP A 511 -14.99 10.93 18.36
CA ASP A 511 -13.84 10.47 17.57
C ASP A 511 -13.03 9.45 18.38
N LEU A 512 -12.30 8.56 17.72
CA LEU A 512 -11.43 7.58 18.40
C LEU A 512 -10.26 7.12 17.52
N VAL A 513 -9.17 6.71 18.16
CA VAL A 513 -8.03 6.05 17.51
C VAL A 513 -7.58 4.84 18.33
N ALA A 514 -7.17 3.76 17.65
CA ALA A 514 -6.52 2.61 18.26
C ALA A 514 -5.08 2.50 17.77
N THR A 515 -4.17 2.09 18.65
CA THR A 515 -2.74 1.90 18.35
C THR A 515 -2.21 0.67 19.08
N VAL A 516 -1.02 0.20 18.69
CA VAL A 516 -0.43 -1.05 19.18
C VAL A 516 0.98 -0.78 19.71
N ASN A 517 1.21 -1.16 20.96
CA ASN A 517 2.51 -1.12 21.61
C ASN A 517 3.50 -2.12 20.99
N VAL A 518 4.80 -1.91 21.22
CA VAL A 518 5.85 -2.86 20.82
C VAL A 518 5.77 -4.21 21.54
N ASP A 519 5.14 -4.29 22.72
CA ASP A 519 4.76 -5.56 23.39
C ASP A 519 3.39 -6.11 22.95
N GLY A 520 2.80 -5.55 21.90
CA GLY A 520 1.54 -6.01 21.30
C GLY A 520 0.27 -5.57 22.02
N ARG A 521 0.34 -4.78 23.08
CA ARG A 521 -0.84 -4.27 23.79
C ARG A 521 -1.53 -3.17 23.00
N ILE A 522 -2.83 -3.35 22.72
CA ILE A 522 -3.66 -2.33 22.07
C ILE A 522 -4.00 -1.24 23.10
N GLU A 523 -3.88 0.02 22.70
CA GLU A 523 -4.42 1.18 23.40
C GLU A 523 -5.45 1.89 22.51
N VAL A 524 -6.56 2.34 23.10
CA VAL A 524 -7.63 3.07 22.44
C VAL A 524 -7.82 4.40 23.14
N PHE A 525 -7.76 5.49 22.38
CA PHE A 525 -8.01 6.86 22.85
C PHE A 525 -9.31 7.38 22.25
N LEU A 526 -10.16 7.96 23.10
CA LEU A 526 -11.51 8.40 22.77
C LEU A 526 -11.65 9.90 23.05
N ALA A 527 -12.02 10.68 22.03
CA ALA A 527 -12.38 12.09 22.19
C ALA A 527 -13.82 12.17 22.72
N ALA A 528 -13.97 12.46 24.01
CA ALA A 528 -15.26 12.54 24.71
C ALA A 528 -15.54 13.98 25.17
N THR A 529 -16.78 14.25 25.58
CA THR A 529 -17.22 15.57 26.08
C THR A 529 -16.38 16.07 27.27
N GLU A 530 -15.87 15.13 28.09
CA GLU A 530 -15.12 15.42 29.33
C GLU A 530 -13.60 15.47 29.11
N GLY A 531 -13.13 15.37 27.86
CA GLY A 531 -11.71 15.31 27.50
C GLY A 531 -11.36 14.03 26.74
N VAL A 532 -10.17 13.49 26.97
CA VAL A 532 -9.72 12.24 26.34
C VAL A 532 -9.81 11.12 27.36
N LEU A 533 -10.52 10.04 27.00
CA LEU A 533 -10.50 8.79 27.76
C LEU A 533 -9.54 7.80 27.08
N GLY A 534 -8.85 6.99 27.88
CA GLY A 534 -7.97 5.92 27.41
C GLY A 534 -8.42 4.56 27.97
N ARG A 535 -8.29 3.50 27.16
CA ARG A 535 -8.53 2.11 27.53
C ARG A 535 -7.49 1.21 26.87
N TRP A 536 -6.92 0.25 27.59
CA TRP A 536 -5.76 -0.52 27.12
C TRP A 536 -5.78 -2.00 27.53
N HIS A 537 -5.10 -2.85 26.77
CA HIS A 537 -4.77 -4.21 27.23
C HIS A 537 -3.85 -4.14 28.46
N THR A 538 -4.23 -4.80 29.56
CA THR A 538 -3.43 -4.83 30.81
C THR A 538 -2.32 -5.88 30.80
N ILE A 539 -2.37 -6.81 29.84
CA ILE A 539 -1.37 -7.86 29.59
C ILE A 539 -1.03 -7.90 28.10
N PRO A 540 0.22 -8.25 27.70
CA PRO A 540 0.55 -8.55 26.31
C PRO A 540 -0.42 -9.58 25.73
N ALA A 541 -0.88 -9.37 24.50
CA ALA A 541 -1.81 -10.30 23.87
C ALA A 541 -1.08 -11.59 23.49
N ASP A 542 -1.55 -12.71 24.05
CA ASP A 542 -0.92 -14.04 23.94
C ASP A 542 -1.14 -14.74 22.58
N GLY A 543 -1.73 -14.02 21.62
CA GLY A 543 -2.11 -14.55 20.33
C GLY A 543 -3.50 -15.21 20.29
N THR A 544 -4.28 -15.22 21.39
CA THR A 544 -5.67 -15.71 21.38
C THR A 544 -6.69 -14.65 20.86
N PRO A 545 -7.83 -15.05 20.26
CA PRO A 545 -8.84 -14.10 19.79
C PRO A 545 -9.55 -13.37 20.94
N GLY A 546 -9.55 -12.04 20.91
CA GLY A 546 -9.97 -11.22 22.06
C GLY A 546 -9.01 -11.33 23.27
N GLY A 547 -7.79 -11.81 23.04
CA GLY A 547 -6.77 -12.13 24.04
C GLY A 547 -6.15 -10.91 24.71
N GLY A 548 -6.94 -10.16 25.47
CA GLY A 548 -6.48 -9.03 26.26
C GLY A 548 -7.46 -8.72 27.38
N ALA A 549 -7.00 -8.78 28.64
CA ALA A 549 -7.77 -8.24 29.75
C ALA A 549 -7.74 -6.71 29.66
N TRP A 550 -8.81 -6.10 29.15
CA TRP A 550 -8.93 -4.65 29.05
C TRP A 550 -8.94 -3.97 30.43
N SER A 551 -8.33 -2.79 30.52
CA SER A 551 -8.54 -1.85 31.63
C SER A 551 -10.00 -1.39 31.67
N GLU A 552 -10.40 -0.66 32.70
CA GLU A 552 -11.53 0.27 32.55
C GLU A 552 -11.12 1.51 31.74
N TRP A 553 -12.12 2.27 31.27
CA TRP A 553 -11.86 3.62 30.74
C TRP A 553 -11.36 4.52 31.87
N ALA A 554 -10.24 5.21 31.62
CA ALA A 554 -9.68 6.19 32.55
C ALA A 554 -9.49 7.54 31.84
N THR A 555 -9.57 8.65 32.59
CA THR A 555 -9.27 9.98 32.08
C THR A 555 -7.80 10.09 31.71
N PHE A 556 -7.52 10.16 30.40
CA PHE A 556 -6.17 10.32 29.84
C PHE A 556 -5.80 11.80 29.67
N ARG A 557 -6.80 12.68 29.48
CA ARG A 557 -6.71 14.14 29.57
C ARG A 557 -8.05 14.72 30.02
N GLY A 558 -8.05 15.64 30.99
CA GLY A 558 -9.26 16.40 31.30
C GLY A 558 -9.63 17.39 30.20
N GLY A 559 -10.91 17.74 30.09
CA GLY A 559 -11.38 18.83 29.25
C GLY A 559 -10.87 20.20 29.74
N ALA A 560 -10.83 21.18 28.83
CA ALA A 560 -10.40 22.55 29.15
C ALA A 560 -11.46 23.29 30.00
N GLY A 561 -11.49 23.01 31.31
CA GLY A 561 -12.46 23.54 32.27
C GLY A 561 -12.82 22.61 33.44
N ALA A 562 -12.14 21.45 33.57
CA ALA A 562 -12.22 20.55 34.72
C ALA A 562 -11.07 20.80 35.72
#